data_AF-A0A6I3L8E1-F1
#
_entry.id   AF-A0A6I3L8E1-F1
#
_cell.length_a   1.000
_cell.length_b   1.000
_cell.length_c   1.000
_cell.angle_alpha   90.00
_cell.angle_beta   90.00
_cell.angle_gamma   90.00
#
_symmetry.space_group_name_H-M   'P 1'
#
loop_
_entity.id
_entity.type
_entity.pdbx_description
1 polymer ?
#
loop_
_entity_poly.entity_id
_entity_poly.type
_entity_poly.pdbx_seq_one_letter_code
_entity_poly.pdbx_strand_id
1 'polypeptide(L)' 'MLTPSAVAELLAIAPDEVVALIEEGALRGVRVGSPPVWRVEKDSVRDYLEDRNEESRRHALWHESNVASMPDVWGTHSPF' A
#
# COMPACT_ATOMS: atom_id res chain seq x y z
N MET A 1 18.89 4.93 8.45
CA MET A 1 18.07 3.76 8.85
C MET A 1 16.95 4.21 9.76
N LEU A 2 15.76 3.64 9.62
CA LEU A 2 14.53 4.00 10.35
C LEU A 2 14.23 2.95 11.43
N THR A 3 13.52 3.34 12.49
CA THR A 3 12.93 2.40 13.45
C THR A 3 11.63 1.83 12.88
N PRO A 4 11.19 0.63 13.34
CA PRO A 4 9.89 0.09 12.95
C PRO A 4 8.75 1.06 13.25
N SER A 5 8.79 1.74 14.40
CA SER A 5 7.78 2.75 14.75
C SER A 5 7.78 3.94 13.78
N ALA A 6 8.94 4.44 13.35
CA ALA A 6 8.99 5.54 12.38
C ALA A 6 8.46 5.12 11.00
N VAL A 7 8.72 3.87 10.59
CA VAL A 7 8.15 3.32 9.34
C VAL A 7 6.65 3.10 9.47
N ALA A 8 6.17 2.65 10.63
CA ALA A 8 4.76 2.46 10.92
C ALA A 8 3.98 3.77 10.77
N GLU A 9 4.52 4.89 11.27
CA GLU A 9 3.92 6.21 11.06
C GLU A 9 3.90 6.65 9.59
N LEU A 10 4.97 6.35 8.83
CA LEU A 10 5.03 6.68 7.41
C LEU A 10 4.03 5.88 6.56
N LEU A 11 3.80 4.61 6.93
CA LEU A 11 2.90 3.70 6.23
C LEU A 11 1.47 3.72 6.80
N ALA A 12 1.24 4.43 7.90
CA ALA A 12 -0.01 4.43 8.66
C ALA A 12 -0.49 3.01 9.06
N ILE A 13 0.43 2.15 9.48
CA ILE A 13 0.18 0.78 9.95
C ILE A 13 0.70 0.57 11.37
N ALA A 14 0.44 -0.59 11.97
CA ALA A 14 0.99 -0.92 13.28
C ALA A 14 2.50 -1.27 13.21
N PRO A 15 3.28 -1.04 14.28
CA PRO A 15 4.70 -1.42 14.32
C PRO A 15 4.94 -2.93 14.14
N ASP A 16 4.00 -3.77 14.57
CA ASP A 16 4.08 -5.23 14.41
C ASP A 16 3.93 -5.63 12.94
N GLU A 17 3.05 -4.96 12.20
CA GLU A 17 2.89 -5.14 10.75
C GLU A 17 4.17 -4.76 10.00
N VAL A 18 4.90 -3.73 10.45
CA VAL A 18 6.22 -3.42 9.86
C VAL A 18 7.21 -4.56 10.07
N VAL A 19 7.18 -5.23 11.23
CA VAL A 19 8.04 -6.39 11.48
C VAL A 19 7.64 -7.55 10.58
N ALA A 20 6.35 -7.82 10.43
CA ALA A 20 5.84 -8.83 9.51
C ALA A 20 6.28 -8.58 8.06
N LEU A 21 6.22 -7.32 7.59
CA LEU A 21 6.72 -6.93 6.26
C LEU A 21 8.23 -7.16 6.08
N ILE A 22 9.01 -7.00 7.16
CA ILE A 22 10.45 -7.32 7.13
C ILE A 22 10.65 -8.83 7.04
N GLU A 23 9.88 -9.61 7.80
CA GLU A 23 9.95 -11.08 7.80
C GLU A 23 9.46 -11.71 6.50
N GLU A 24 8.48 -11.09 5.83
CA GLU A 24 7.98 -11.46 4.50
C GLU A 24 8.97 -11.07 3.37
N GLY A 25 9.95 -10.21 3.67
CA GLY A 25 10.92 -9.73 2.69
C GLY A 25 10.43 -8.54 1.85
N ALA A 26 9.22 -8.02 2.15
CA ALA A 26 8.68 -6.80 1.53
C ALA A 26 9.44 -5.53 1.98
N LEU A 27 10.04 -5.53 3.17
CA LEU A 27 10.90 -4.46 3.66
C LEU A 27 12.30 -4.98 4.02
N ARG A 28 13.35 -4.31 3.54
CA ARG A 28 14.73 -4.59 3.94
C ARG A 28 15.00 -4.04 5.33
N GLY A 29 15.26 -4.95 6.27
CA GLY A 29 15.59 -4.64 7.66
C GLY A 29 16.73 -5.48 8.22
N VAL A 30 17.44 -4.91 9.20
CA VAL A 30 18.53 -5.58 9.93
C VAL A 30 18.36 -5.38 11.44
N ARG A 31 18.65 -6.41 12.25
CA ARG A 31 18.72 -6.29 13.70
C ARG A 31 20.12 -5.82 14.11
N VAL A 32 20.22 -4.69 14.81
CA VAL A 32 21.50 -4.15 15.28
C VAL A 32 21.43 -3.76 16.76
N GLY A 33 22.57 -3.84 17.44
CA GLY A 33 22.71 -3.48 18.86
C GLY A 33 22.51 -4.64 19.83
N SER A 34 22.61 -4.32 21.12
CA SER A 34 22.33 -5.23 22.24
C SER A 34 21.51 -4.48 23.30
N PRO A 35 20.22 -4.81 23.50
CA PRO A 35 19.46 -5.85 22.80
C PRO A 35 19.27 -5.54 21.30
N PRO A 36 19.02 -6.57 20.46
CA PRO A 36 18.86 -6.39 19.02
C PRO A 36 17.59 -5.60 18.71
N VAL A 37 17.75 -4.47 18.00
CA VAL A 37 16.63 -3.63 17.55
C VAL A 37 16.59 -3.62 16.03
N TRP A 38 15.40 -3.81 15.46
CA TRP A 38 15.18 -3.71 14.02
C TRP A 38 15.49 -2.30 13.49
N ARG A 39 16.15 -2.26 12.34
CA ARG A 39 16.44 -1.05 11.58
C ARG A 39 16.08 -1.27 10.13
N VAL A 40 15.23 -0.41 9.59
CA VAL A 40 14.72 -0.50 8.24
C VAL A 40 15.47 0.46 7.33
N GLU A 41 15.78 0.02 6.12
CA GLU A 41 16.38 0.88 5.11
C GLU A 41 15.35 1.85 4.52
N LYS A 42 15.68 3.14 4.51
CA LYS A 42 14.76 4.19 4.01
C LYS A 42 14.41 3.99 2.53
N ASP A 43 15.39 3.57 1.74
CA ASP A 43 15.19 3.28 0.31
C ASP A 43 14.22 2.11 0.10
N SER A 44 14.27 1.09 0.95
CA SER A 44 13.32 -0.02 0.87
C SER A 44 11.88 0.40 1.17
N VAL A 45 11.69 1.35 2.10
CA VAL A 45 10.35 1.90 2.38
C VAL A 45 9.84 2.71 1.18
N ARG A 46 10.74 3.43 0.49
CA ARG A 46 10.40 4.19 -0.72
C ARG A 46 9.98 3.23 -1.85
N ASP A 47 10.78 2.22 -2.11
CA ASP A 47 10.54 1.17 -3.10
C ASP A 47 9.21 0.45 -2.86
N TYR A 48 8.95 0.05 -1.60
CA TYR A 48 7.68 -0.55 -1.19
C TYR A 48 6.46 0.36 -1.45
N LEU A 49 6.59 1.67 -1.20
CA LEU A 49 5.52 2.64 -1.48
C LEU A 49 5.28 2.85 -2.98
N GLU A 50 6.32 2.75 -3.80
CA GLU A 50 6.22 2.84 -5.25
C GLU A 50 5.53 1.60 -5.84
N ASP A 51 5.89 0.39 -5.39
CA ASP A 51 5.23 -0.86 -5.74
C ASP A 51 3.73 -0.87 -5.36
N ARG A 52 3.40 -0.43 -4.14
CA ARG A 52 2.00 -0.27 -3.69
C ARG A 52 1.19 0.74 -4.53
N ASN A 53 1.84 1.73 -5.14
CA ASN A 53 1.18 2.68 -6.03
C ASN A 53 0.80 2.04 -7.37
N GLU A 54 1.65 1.15 -7.90
CA GLU A 54 1.40 0.37 -9.11
C GLU A 54 0.16 -0.55 -8.92
N GLU A 55 0.05 -1.21 -7.76
CA GLU A 55 -1.12 -2.01 -7.40
C GLU A 55 -2.39 -1.14 -7.27
N SER A 56 -2.29 0.02 -6.61
CA SER A 56 -3.40 0.96 -6.48
C SER A 56 -3.86 1.55 -7.82
N ARG A 57 -2.94 1.79 -8.78
CA ARG A 57 -3.30 2.18 -10.16
C ARG A 57 -4.06 1.06 -10.88
N ARG A 58 -3.65 -0.20 -10.69
CA ARG A 58 -4.36 -1.36 -11.25
C ARG A 58 -5.78 -1.51 -10.68
N HIS A 59 -5.96 -1.18 -9.39
CA HIS A 59 -7.25 -1.23 -8.70
C HIS A 59 -8.13 -0.02 -9.02
N ALA A 60 -7.56 1.16 -9.26
CA ALA A 60 -8.28 2.35 -9.72
C ALA A 60 -8.88 2.14 -11.13
N LEU A 61 -8.13 1.49 -12.03
CA LEU A 61 -8.64 1.07 -13.35
C LEU A 61 -9.73 -0.02 -13.25
N TRP A 62 -9.66 -0.90 -12.25
CA TRP A 62 -10.72 -1.87 -11.97
C TRP A 62 -11.98 -1.18 -11.39
N HIS A 63 -11.83 -0.18 -10.51
CA HIS A 63 -12.95 0.53 -9.89
C HIS A 63 -13.72 1.42 -10.89
N GLU A 64 -13.02 2.11 -11.81
CA GLU A 64 -13.65 2.88 -12.89
C GLU A 64 -14.36 2.01 -13.93
N SER A 65 -13.90 0.77 -14.16
CA SER A 65 -14.53 -0.15 -15.11
C SER A 65 -15.88 -0.72 -14.60
N ASN A 66 -16.11 -0.76 -13.29
CA ASN A 66 -17.38 -1.23 -12.71
C ASN A 66 -18.49 -0.17 -12.78
N VAL A 67 -18.15 1.12 -12.64
CA VAL A 67 -19.13 2.21 -12.69
C VAL A 67 -19.50 2.65 -14.12
N ALA A 68 -18.66 2.34 -15.11
CA ALA A 68 -18.89 2.74 -16.51
C ALA A 68 -19.74 1.74 -17.31
N SER A 69 -19.92 0.51 -16.83
CA SER A 69 -20.78 -0.48 -17.47
C SER A 69 -22.15 -0.50 -16.82
N MET A 70 -22.97 0.53 -17.05
CA MET A 70 -24.43 0.42 -17.17
C MET A 70 -25.09 1.79 -17.41
N PRO A 71 -25.31 2.16 -18.67
CA PRO A 71 -26.50 2.92 -19.01
C PRO A 71 -27.22 2.28 -20.21
N ASP A 72 -27.67 1.05 -20.06
CA ASP A 72 -28.74 0.51 -20.92
C ASP A 72 -29.73 -0.27 -20.06
N VAL A 73 -30.43 0.46 -19.19
CA VAL A 73 -31.65 -0.01 -18.54
C VAL A 73 -32.63 1.17 -18.44
N TRP A 74 -33.55 1.21 -19.41
CA TRP A 74 -34.82 1.97 -19.44
C TRP A 74 -34.70 3.50 -19.65
N GLY A 75 -34.46 4.01 -20.86
CA GLY A 75 -35.28 3.75 -22.03
C GLY A 75 -36.55 4.61 -22.04
N THR A 76 -36.45 5.78 -22.68
CA THR A 76 -37.48 6.41 -23.52
C THR A 76 -38.84 6.76 -22.88
N HIS A 77 -39.10 8.06 -22.69
CA HIS A 77 -40.03 8.84 -23.53
C HIS A 77 -40.28 10.24 -22.92
N SER A 78 -39.67 11.27 -23.50
CA SER A 78 -40.33 12.56 -23.68
C SER A 78 -40.95 12.49 -25.09
N PRO A 79 -42.17 13.01 -25.36
CA PRO A 79 -42.38 14.45 -25.44
C PRO A 79 -43.79 14.98 -25.06
N PHE A 80 -43.89 16.32 -25.13
CA PHE A 80 -45.03 17.26 -25.07
C PHE A 80 -45.34 17.92 -23.73
#